data_AF-A0A268QVY4-F1
#
_entry.id   AF-A0A268QVY4-F1
#
_cell.length_a   1.000
_cell.length_b   1.000
_cell.length_c   1.000
_cell.angle_alpha   90.00
_cell.angle_beta   90.00
_cell.angle_gamma   90.00
#
_symmetry.space_group_name_H-M   'P 1'
#
loop_
_entity.id
_entity.type
_entity.pdbx_description
1 polymer ?
#
loop_
_entity_poly.entity_id
_entity_poly.type
_entity_poly.pdbx_seq_one_letter_code
_entity_poly.pdbx_strand_id
1 'polypeptide(L)' 'GNPHPEKAPDVINNSWGGGPGLDEWYRPMVQAWRAAEIFPEFSAGNTTLFNPGGPGSVATPANYPESFATGATDIN' A
#
# COMPACT_ATOMS: atom_id res chain seq x y z
N GLY A 1 -8.71 27.38 -0.57
CA GLY A 1 -9.99 26.73 -0.93
C GLY A 1 -10.78 26.43 0.32
N ASN A 2 -12.06 26.04 0.20
CA ASN A 2 -12.86 25.59 1.34
C ASN A 2 -12.65 24.08 1.55
N PRO A 3 -12.11 23.63 2.70
CA PRO A 3 -11.93 22.20 2.95
C PRO A 3 -13.28 21.50 3.17
N HIS A 4 -13.38 20.24 2.73
CA HIS A 4 -14.55 19.38 2.89
C HIS A 4 -14.17 18.03 3.53
N PRO A 5 -13.80 17.99 4.84
CA PRO A 5 -13.43 16.75 5.53
C PRO A 5 -14.51 15.67 5.46
N GLU A 6 -15.78 16.07 5.38
CA GLU A 6 -16.93 15.17 5.21
C GLU A 6 -16.96 14.42 3.87
N LYS A 7 -16.08 14.78 2.94
CA LYS A 7 -15.90 14.11 1.64
C LYS A 7 -14.61 13.27 1.59
N ALA A 8 -13.91 13.12 2.71
CA ALA A 8 -12.78 12.20 2.78
C ALA A 8 -13.25 10.76 2.47
N PRO A 9 -12.46 9.96 1.74
CA PRO A 9 -12.79 8.57 1.50
C PRO A 9 -12.52 7.73 2.76
N ASP A 10 -13.28 6.66 2.95
CA ASP A 10 -12.99 5.68 4.01
C ASP A 10 -11.86 4.71 3.61
N VAL A 11 -11.62 4.54 2.30
CA VAL A 11 -10.68 3.57 1.74
C VAL A 11 -9.94 4.16 0.55
N ILE A 12 -8.64 3.90 0.47
CA ILE A 12 -7.82 4.18 -0.71
C ILE A 12 -7.19 2.87 -1.16
N ASN A 13 -7.44 2.50 -2.42
CA ASN A 13 -6.89 1.30 -3.08
C ASN A 13 -5.72 1.69 -3.99
N ASN A 14 -4.57 1.07 -3.81
CA ASN A 14 -3.34 1.39 -4.53
C ASN A 14 -2.77 0.16 -5.25
N SER A 15 -3.13 0.00 -6.52
CA SER A 15 -2.56 -1.03 -7.39
C SER A 15 -1.23 -0.57 -8.02
N TRP A 16 -0.32 -0.06 -7.19
CA TRP A 16 1.02 0.36 -7.58
C TRP A 16 2.00 0.12 -6.44
N GLY A 17 3.28 0.05 -6.78
CA GLY A 17 4.36 -0.09 -5.82
C GLY A 17 5.72 0.17 -6.47
N GLY A 18 6.73 0.32 -5.63
CA GLY A 18 8.13 0.35 -6.04
C GLY A 18 8.77 -1.03 -5.97
N GLY A 19 9.98 -1.10 -5.41
CA GLY A 19 10.67 -2.34 -5.11
C GLY A 19 10.50 -2.79 -3.65
N PRO A 20 10.94 -4.02 -3.33
CA PRO A 20 11.09 -4.46 -1.95
C PRO A 20 12.23 -3.69 -1.24
N GLY A 21 12.31 -3.83 0.08
CA GLY A 21 13.31 -3.16 0.90
C GLY A 21 12.76 -1.95 1.64
N LEU A 22 13.67 -1.17 2.24
CA LEU A 22 13.29 0.01 3.03
C LEU A 22 13.30 1.26 2.15
N ASP A 23 12.12 1.83 1.96
CA ASP A 23 11.96 3.14 1.36
C ASP A 23 10.78 3.85 2.05
N GLU A 24 11.05 4.94 2.77
CA GLU A 24 10.06 5.59 3.64
C GLU A 24 9.44 6.85 3.04
N TRP A 25 9.71 7.15 1.76
CA TRP A 25 9.26 8.41 1.14
C TRP A 25 7.74 8.62 1.24
N TYR A 26 6.95 7.54 1.15
CA TYR A 26 5.48 7.60 1.19
C TYR A 26 4.89 7.30 2.57
N ARG A 27 5.72 6.84 3.53
CA ARG A 27 5.25 6.42 4.85
C ARG A 27 4.50 7.52 5.62
N PRO A 28 4.93 8.81 5.60
CA PRO A 28 4.17 9.88 6.23
C PRO A 28 2.75 10.06 5.67
N MET A 29 2.54 9.77 4.37
CA MET A 29 1.22 9.84 3.76
C MET A 29 0.30 8.73 4.30
N VAL A 30 0.81 7.50 4.37
CA VAL A 30 0.05 6.36 4.92
C VAL A 30 -0.28 6.58 6.40
N GLN A 31 0.64 7.15 7.17
CA GLN A 31 0.39 7.54 8.56
C GLN A 31 -0.69 8.61 8.68
N ALA A 32 -0.70 9.61 7.79
CA ALA A 32 -1.75 10.63 7.75
C ALA A 32 -3.13 10.04 7.40
N TRP A 33 -3.19 9.09 6.46
CA TRP A 33 -4.43 8.36 6.14
C TRP A 33 -4.95 7.58 7.34
N ARG A 34 -4.08 6.82 8.03
CA ARG A 34 -4.46 6.10 9.25
C ARG A 34 -4.93 7.04 10.36
N ALA A 35 -4.28 8.19 10.55
CA ALA A 35 -4.68 9.18 11.53
C ALA A 35 -6.04 9.84 11.21
N ALA A 36 -6.44 9.86 9.94
CA ALA A 36 -7.73 10.32 9.47
C ALA A 36 -8.78 9.18 9.35
N GLU A 37 -8.49 7.99 9.89
CA GLU A 37 -9.35 6.80 9.82
C GLU A 37 -9.62 6.28 8.39
N ILE A 38 -8.75 6.62 7.44
CA ILE A 38 -8.79 6.14 6.05
C ILE A 38 -7.99 4.83 5.95
N PHE A 39 -8.61 3.78 5.41
CA PHE A 39 -7.98 2.47 5.22
C PHE A 39 -7.02 2.47 4.01
N PRO A 40 -5.71 2.19 4.22
CA PRO A 40 -4.72 2.20 3.15
C PRO A 40 -4.45 0.79 2.61
N GLU A 41 -5.04 0.47 1.46
CA GLU A 41 -4.77 -0.78 0.73
C GLU A 41 -3.66 -0.55 -0.31
N PHE A 42 -2.75 -1.52 -0.42
CA PHE A 42 -1.73 -1.58 -1.47
C PHE A 42 -1.53 -3.00 -1.97
N SER A 43 -1.33 -3.15 -3.28
CA SER A 43 -0.89 -4.43 -3.86
C SER A 43 0.49 -4.83 -3.35
N ALA A 44 0.68 -6.09 -2.96
CA ALA A 44 1.97 -6.60 -2.46
C ALA A 44 3.10 -6.57 -3.52
N GLY A 45 2.74 -6.45 -4.80
CA GLY A 45 3.65 -6.45 -5.94
C GLY A 45 3.53 -7.71 -6.79
N ASN A 46 3.96 -7.62 -8.05
CA ASN A 46 3.88 -8.72 -9.01
C ASN A 46 5.14 -9.58 -8.98
N THR A 47 4.96 -10.90 -9.14
CA THR A 47 6.08 -11.80 -9.42
C THR A 47 6.62 -11.54 -10.82
N THR A 48 7.94 -11.50 -10.96
CA THR A 48 8.67 -11.30 -12.22
C THR A 48 9.95 -12.15 -12.22
N LEU A 49 10.72 -12.12 -13.32
CA LEU A 49 12.02 -12.79 -13.39
C LEU A 49 13.00 -12.34 -12.28
N PHE A 50 12.87 -11.10 -11.80
CA PHE A 50 13.73 -10.51 -10.76
C PHE A 50 13.01 -10.40 -9.40
N ASN A 51 11.76 -10.83 -9.31
CA ASN A 51 10.98 -10.88 -8.09
C ASN A 51 10.20 -12.21 -8.03
N PRO A 52 10.76 -13.29 -7.46
CA PRO A 52 10.08 -14.57 -7.42
C PRO A 52 8.87 -14.60 -6.46
N GLY A 53 8.58 -13.50 -5.75
CA GLY A 53 7.64 -13.48 -4.64
C GLY A 53 8.26 -14.03 -3.35
N GLY A 54 7.42 -14.37 -2.36
CA GLY A 54 7.86 -14.99 -1.10
C GLY A 54 8.42 -14.01 -0.05
N PRO A 55 9.15 -14.51 0.97
CA PRO A 55 9.67 -13.68 2.04
C PRO A 55 10.54 -12.53 1.52
N GLY A 56 10.24 -11.30 1.94
CA GLY A 56 10.97 -10.10 1.53
C GLY A 56 10.59 -9.53 0.17
N SER A 57 9.61 -10.09 -0.54
CA SER A 57 9.20 -9.60 -1.87
C SER A 57 8.16 -8.47 -1.84
N VAL A 58 7.54 -8.21 -0.69
CA VAL A 58 6.46 -7.21 -0.58
C VAL A 58 7.04 -5.82 -0.85
N ALA A 59 6.51 -5.16 -1.88
CA ALA A 59 7.00 -3.87 -2.33
C ALA A 59 6.57 -2.73 -1.40
N THR A 60 7.38 -1.67 -1.34
CA THR A 60 6.96 -0.39 -0.77
C THR A 60 5.88 0.24 -1.67
N PRO A 61 4.78 0.83 -1.15
CA PRO A 61 4.39 1.03 0.26
C PRO A 61 3.65 -0.12 0.97
N ALA A 62 3.38 -1.23 0.30
CA ALA A 62 2.62 -2.35 0.88
C ALA A 62 3.32 -3.00 2.09
N ASN A 63 4.65 -2.88 2.19
CA ASN A 63 5.45 -3.43 3.28
C ASN A 63 5.52 -2.56 4.56
N TYR A 64 4.83 -1.42 4.60
CA TYR A 64 4.76 -0.61 5.81
C TYR A 64 3.89 -1.26 6.90
N PRO A 65 4.25 -1.11 8.18
CA PRO A 65 3.39 -1.54 9.29
C PRO A 65 1.98 -0.95 9.26
N GLU A 66 1.83 0.24 8.68
CA GLU A 66 0.58 0.98 8.60
C GLU A 66 -0.29 0.60 7.39
N SER A 67 0.27 -0.12 6.41
CA SER A 67 -0.40 -0.51 5.15
C SER A 67 -1.09 -1.87 5.27
N PHE A 68 -2.15 -2.07 4.48
CA PHE A 68 -2.73 -3.40 4.25
C PHE A 68 -2.29 -3.94 2.89
N ALA A 69 -1.49 -5.00 2.89
CA ALA A 69 -0.96 -5.62 1.68
C ALA A 69 -1.92 -6.69 1.13
N THR A 70 -2.26 -6.60 -0.15
CA THR A 70 -3.05 -7.62 -0.85
C THR A 70 -2.17 -8.44 -1.79
N GLY A 71 -2.20 -9.77 -1.63
CA GLY A 71 -1.64 -10.71 -2.59
C GLY A 71 -2.68 -11.10 -3.64
N ALA A 72 -2.23 -11.50 -4.82
CA ALA A 72 -3.10 -12.03 -5.87
C ALA A 72 -3.08 -13.55 -5.87
N THR A 73 -4.24 -14.16 -6.10
CA THR A 73 -4.44 -15.57 -6.43
C THR A 73 -5.32 -15.64 -7.67
N ASP A 74 -5.37 -16.81 -8.30
CA ASP A 74 -6.41 -17.11 -9.28
C ASP A 74 -7.61 -17.81 -8.62
N ILE A 75 -8.58 -18.24 -9.44
CA ILE A 75 -9.85 -18.82 -8.98
C ILE A 75 -9.75 -20.31 -8.58
N ASN A 76 -8.60 -20.97 -8.77
CA ASN A 76 -8.43 -22.42 -8.62
C ASN A 76 -7.63 -22.81 -7.38
#